data_AF-A0AAV4B7N5-F1
#
_entry.id   AF-A0AAV4B7N5-F1
#
_cell.length_a   1.000
_cell.length_b   1.000
_cell.length_c   1.000
_cell.angle_alpha   90.00
_cell.angle_beta   90.00
_cell.angle_gamma   90.00
#
_symmetry.space_group_name_H-M   'P 1'
#
loop_
_entity.id
_entity.type
_entity.pdbx_description
1 polymer ?
#
loop_
_entity_poly.entity_id
_entity_poly.type
_entity_poly.pdbx_seq_one_letter_code
_entity_poly.pdbx_strand_id
1 'polypeptide(L)'
;MVLTSLRTSPKPGWFSVPHKCSRSYKPPPPELDPNKASRRQKLMLATYISGTIGVLLLGVIGLRYYRRMAQRASGIEEIKVKELSFGRRAELFKYRGYVFSSFFLNKLREIHMFDVREDDVWVVTFPKA
;
A
#
# COMPACT_ATOMS: atom_id res chain seq x y z
N MET A 1 34.00 -46.83 54.94
CA MET A 1 34.19 -48.05 54.13
C MET A 1 34.66 -47.61 52.75
N VAL A 2 35.90 -47.98 52.42
CA VAL A 2 36.67 -47.58 51.23
C VAL A 2 36.46 -48.63 50.16
N LEU A 3 36.11 -48.26 48.92
CA LEU A 3 36.44 -49.03 47.71
C LEU A 3 36.60 -48.09 46.51
N THR A 4 37.86 -47.79 46.20
CA THR A 4 38.38 -47.22 44.96
C THR A 4 38.28 -48.24 43.82
N SER A 5 37.71 -47.85 42.68
CA SER A 5 37.72 -48.66 41.45
C SER A 5 38.53 -47.96 40.37
N LEU A 6 39.72 -48.52 40.11
CA LEU A 6 40.65 -48.14 39.05
C LEU A 6 40.13 -48.63 37.70
N ARG A 7 39.83 -47.71 36.78
CA ARG A 7 39.50 -48.03 35.38
C ARG A 7 40.70 -47.71 34.49
N THR A 8 41.36 -48.75 34.02
CA THR A 8 42.45 -48.70 33.04
C THR A 8 41.93 -48.33 31.64
N SER A 9 42.60 -47.37 31.00
CA SER A 9 42.33 -46.93 29.63
C SER A 9 42.90 -47.91 28.59
N PRO A 10 42.16 -48.27 27.53
CA PRO A 10 42.73 -48.92 26.35
C PRO A 10 43.27 -47.88 25.34
N LYS A 11 44.41 -48.23 24.74
CA LYS A 11 45.18 -47.41 23.77
C LYS A 11 44.43 -47.24 22.43
N PRO A 12 44.54 -46.09 21.76
CA PRO A 12 43.97 -45.90 20.42
C PRO A 12 44.80 -46.62 19.35
N GLY A 13 44.18 -47.59 18.68
CA GLY A 13 44.71 -48.23 17.48
C GLY A 13 44.57 -47.32 16.27
N TRP A 14 45.70 -47.03 15.63
CA TRP A 14 45.80 -46.21 14.42
C TRP A 14 45.29 -46.99 13.20
N PHE A 15 44.01 -46.86 12.89
CA PHE A 15 43.46 -47.30 11.60
C PHE A 15 43.57 -46.16 10.59
N SER A 16 44.55 -46.29 9.68
CA SER A 16 44.69 -45.40 8.53
C SER A 16 43.60 -45.73 7.50
N VAL A 17 42.61 -44.85 7.38
CA VAL A 17 41.53 -44.97 6.39
C VAL A 17 42.07 -44.54 5.02
N PRO A 18 41.94 -45.37 3.97
CA PRO A 18 42.36 -44.97 2.63
C PRO A 18 41.44 -43.86 2.11
N HIS A 19 42.02 -42.70 1.81
CA HIS A 19 41.34 -41.61 1.12
C HIS A 19 40.90 -42.07 -0.28
N LYS A 20 39.65 -42.51 -0.41
CA LYS A 20 39.02 -42.68 -1.72
C LYS A 20 38.93 -41.30 -2.37
N CYS A 21 39.68 -41.13 -3.45
CA CYS A 21 39.64 -39.97 -4.32
C CYS A 21 38.22 -39.87 -4.93
N SER A 22 37.38 -39.02 -4.35
CA SER A 22 36.04 -38.74 -4.84
C SER A 22 36.13 -37.97 -6.15
N ARG A 23 36.12 -38.68 -7.27
CA ARG A 23 36.00 -38.09 -8.60
C ARG A 23 34.69 -37.31 -8.64
N SER A 24 34.77 -35.98 -8.62
CA SER A 24 33.64 -35.07 -8.68
C SER A 24 32.90 -35.28 -9.99
N TYR A 25 31.83 -36.07 -9.96
CA TYR A 25 30.94 -36.26 -11.09
C TYR A 25 30.11 -34.98 -11.23
N LYS A 26 30.46 -34.12 -12.20
CA LYS A 26 29.55 -33.06 -12.62
C LYS A 26 28.48 -33.73 -13.49
N PRO A 27 27.21 -33.80 -13.06
CA PRO A 27 26.17 -34.33 -13.93
C PRO A 27 26.14 -33.49 -15.22
N PRO A 28 25.89 -34.11 -16.38
CA PRO A 28 25.72 -33.36 -17.62
C PRO A 28 24.61 -32.32 -17.43
N PRO A 29 24.76 -31.11 -18.01
CA PRO A 29 23.73 -30.09 -17.91
C PRO A 29 22.41 -30.66 -18.44
N PRO A 30 21.30 -30.49 -17.71
CA PRO A 30 20.02 -31.07 -18.11
C PRO A 30 19.65 -30.57 -19.50
N GLU A 31 19.44 -31.50 -20.42
CA GLU A 31 19.06 -31.21 -21.80
C GLU A 31 17.73 -30.43 -21.82
N LEU A 32 17.81 -29.17 -22.23
CA LEU A 32 16.70 -28.22 -22.12
C LEU A 32 15.75 -28.46 -23.29
N ASP A 33 14.76 -29.30 -23.09
CA ASP A 33 13.67 -29.54 -24.05
C ASP A 33 13.07 -28.19 -24.50
N PRO A 34 13.21 -27.81 -25.79
CA PRO A 34 12.85 -26.48 -26.28
C PRO A 34 11.34 -26.19 -26.11
N ASN A 35 10.49 -27.23 -26.11
CA ASN A 35 9.07 -27.09 -25.85
C ASN A 35 8.75 -26.75 -24.40
N LYS A 36 9.59 -27.18 -23.44
CA LYS A 36 9.46 -26.81 -22.03
C LYS A 36 9.95 -25.39 -21.78
N ALA A 37 10.94 -24.92 -22.54
CA ALA A 37 11.46 -23.56 -22.42
C ALA A 37 10.44 -22.50 -22.84
N SER A 38 9.75 -22.69 -23.97
CA SER A 38 8.72 -21.76 -24.47
C SER A 38 7.53 -21.66 -23.52
N ARG A 39 7.11 -22.80 -22.92
CA ARG A 39 6.03 -22.82 -21.92
C ARG A 39 6.40 -22.06 -20.65
N ARG A 40 7.65 -22.16 -20.19
CA ARG A 40 8.16 -21.40 -19.04
C ARG A 40 8.18 -19.90 -19.32
N GLN A 41 8.63 -19.47 -20.50
CA GLN A 41 8.62 -18.05 -20.88
C GLN A 41 7.20 -17.46 -20.91
N LYS A 42 6.23 -18.19 -21.49
CA LYS A 42 4.82 -17.76 -21.48
C LYS A 42 4.25 -17.65 -20.06
N LEU A 43 4.59 -18.60 -19.20
CA LEU A 43 4.16 -18.58 -17.80
C LEU A 43 4.77 -17.39 -17.05
N MET A 44 6.07 -17.15 -17.21
CA MET A 44 6.76 -16.01 -16.59
C MET A 44 6.15 -14.67 -17.06
N LEU A 45 5.90 -14.53 -18.37
CA LEU A 45 5.26 -13.34 -18.92
C LEU A 45 3.86 -13.13 -18.33
N ALA A 46 3.04 -14.18 -18.23
CA ALA A 46 1.72 -14.10 -17.61
C ALA A 46 1.79 -13.67 -16.14
N THR A 47 2.74 -14.20 -15.37
CA THR A 47 2.94 -13.79 -13.97
C THR A 47 3.32 -12.32 -13.85
N TYR A 48 4.23 -11.82 -14.70
CA TYR A 48 4.59 -10.40 -14.67
C TYR A 48 3.42 -9.49 -15.07
N ILE A 49 2.66 -9.85 -16.11
CA ILE A 49 1.48 -9.09 -16.52
C ILE A 49 0.46 -9.04 -15.37
N SER A 50 0.15 -10.18 -14.73
CA SER A 50 -0.78 -10.19 -13.59
C SER A 50 -0.29 -9.32 -12.42
N GLY A 51 1.01 -9.34 -12.11
CA GLY A 51 1.60 -8.51 -11.07
C GLY A 51 1.48 -7.02 -11.39
N THR A 52 1.81 -6.62 -12.63
CA THR A 52 1.71 -5.22 -13.06
C THR A 52 0.27 -4.70 -13.01
N ILE A 53 -0.71 -5.49 -13.46
CA ILE A 53 -2.13 -5.12 -13.37
C ILE A 53 -2.54 -4.94 -11.91
N GLY A 54 -2.13 -5.85 -11.02
CA GLY A 54 -2.39 -5.74 -9.58
C GLY A 54 -1.85 -4.44 -8.97
N VAL A 55 -0.59 -4.09 -9.27
CA VAL A 55 0.03 -2.85 -8.78
C VAL A 55 -0.68 -1.61 -9.33
N LEU A 56 -1.04 -1.60 -10.61
CA LEU A 56 -1.77 -0.49 -11.23
C LEU A 56 -3.15 -0.29 -10.58
N LEU A 57 -3.90 -1.37 -10.34
CA LEU A 57 -5.20 -1.31 -9.68
C LEU A 57 -5.09 -0.77 -8.25
N LEU A 58 -4.12 -1.26 -7.48
CA LEU A 58 -3.87 -0.77 -6.13
C LEU A 58 -3.46 0.71 -6.14
N GLY A 59 -2.65 1.14 -7.11
CA GLY A 59 -2.29 2.54 -7.29
C GLY A 59 -3.51 3.44 -7.54
N VAL A 60 -4.42 3.03 -8.43
CA VAL A 60 -5.65 3.81 -8.72
C VAL A 60 -6.57 3.89 -7.51
N ILE A 61 -6.77 2.78 -6.78
CA ILE A 61 -7.59 2.74 -5.57
C ILE A 61 -6.96 3.62 -4.48
N GLY A 62 -5.65 3.48 -4.27
CA GLY A 62 -4.87 4.28 -3.32
C GLY A 62 -4.96 5.78 -3.62
N LEU A 63 -4.83 6.19 -4.88
CA LEU A 63 -4.95 7.58 -5.28
C LEU A 63 -6.36 8.15 -4.98
N ARG A 64 -7.41 7.37 -5.26
CA ARG A 64 -8.80 7.77 -4.93
C ARG A 64 -9.00 7.91 -3.44
N TYR A 65 -8.47 6.98 -2.65
CA TYR A 65 -8.56 7.04 -1.19
C TYR A 65 -7.78 8.24 -0.63
N TYR A 66 -6.57 8.48 -1.14
CA TYR A 66 -5.73 9.59 -0.75
C TYR A 66 -6.40 10.94 -1.03
N ARG A 67 -7.00 11.13 -2.22
CA ARG A 67 -7.76 12.34 -2.54
C ARG A 67 -8.89 12.60 -1.54
N ARG A 68 -9.60 11.54 -1.14
CA ARG A 68 -10.67 11.64 -0.14
C ARG A 68 -10.14 12.02 1.25
N MET A 69 -8.96 11.51 1.63
CA MET A 69 -8.31 11.88 2.89
C MET A 69 -7.76 13.31 2.87
N ALA A 70 -7.19 13.76 1.75
CA ALA A 70 -6.74 15.14 1.58
C ALA A 70 -7.89 16.14 1.73
N GLN A 71 -9.08 15.82 1.21
CA GLN A 71 -10.29 16.61 1.42
C GLN A 71 -10.69 16.69 2.90
N ARG A 72 -10.61 15.57 3.63
CA ARG A 72 -10.88 15.57 5.09
C ARG A 72 -9.85 16.39 5.87
N ALA A 73 -8.57 16.32 5.49
CA ALA A 73 -7.51 17.11 6.12
C ALA A 73 -7.69 18.62 5.89
N SER A 74 -8.33 19.03 4.78
CA SER A 74 -8.69 20.43 4.54
C SER A 74 -9.89 20.93 5.38
N GLY A 75 -10.45 20.08 6.26
CA GLY A 75 -11.57 20.43 7.13
C GLY A 75 -12.92 20.48 6.42
N ILE A 76 -13.00 19.90 5.22
CA ILE A 76 -14.23 19.76 4.44
C ILE A 76 -14.83 18.39 4.75
N GLU A 77 -15.89 18.38 5.57
CA GLU A 77 -16.67 17.16 5.81
C GLU A 77 -17.96 17.23 4.99
N GLU A 78 -18.10 16.37 3.98
CA GLU A 78 -19.38 16.22 3.28
C GLU A 78 -20.41 15.62 4.25
N ILE A 79 -21.36 16.45 4.68
CA ILE A 79 -22.52 15.94 5.39
C ILE A 79 -23.51 15.51 4.32
N LYS A 80 -23.54 14.20 4.04
CA LYS A 80 -24.67 13.61 3.31
C LYS A 80 -25.89 13.65 4.22
N VAL A 81 -26.54 14.81 4.28
CA VAL A 81 -27.89 14.92 4.83
C VAL A 81 -28.80 14.14 3.87
N LYS A 82 -28.91 12.83 4.14
CA LYS A 82 -30.04 12.06 3.63
C LYS A 82 -31.28 12.72 4.19
N GLU A 83 -32.10 13.26 3.30
CA GLU A 83 -33.47 13.68 3.56
C GLU A 83 -33.62 14.92 4.45
N LEU A 84 -33.66 16.10 3.82
CA LEU A 84 -34.47 17.21 4.35
C LEU A 84 -35.32 17.85 3.24
N SER A 85 -36.53 17.31 3.14
CA SER A 85 -37.82 18.03 3.17
C SER A 85 -38.45 18.66 1.93
N PHE A 86 -37.82 18.75 0.75
CA PHE A 86 -38.46 19.43 -0.40
C PHE A 86 -38.14 18.89 -1.81
N GLY A 87 -37.80 17.60 -1.95
CA GLY A 87 -37.59 16.96 -3.26
C GLY A 87 -36.36 17.45 -4.07
N ARG A 88 -35.67 18.49 -3.59
CA ARG A 88 -34.39 18.97 -4.13
C ARG A 88 -33.25 18.47 -3.25
N ARG A 89 -32.33 17.70 -3.83
CA ARG A 89 -31.09 17.26 -3.16
C ARG A 89 -30.16 18.46 -3.02
N ALA A 90 -30.25 19.20 -1.92
CA ALA A 90 -29.25 20.19 -1.58
C ALA A 90 -28.07 19.48 -0.91
N GLU A 91 -26.94 19.39 -1.61
CA GLU A 91 -25.70 18.90 -1.03
C GLU A 91 -25.15 19.96 -0.07
N LEU A 92 -25.05 19.58 1.21
CA LEU A 92 -24.51 20.43 2.28
C LEU A 92 -23.13 19.91 2.67
N PHE A 93 -22.24 20.82 3.04
CA PHE A 93 -20.91 20.45 3.53
C PHE A 93 -20.57 21.25 4.78
N LYS A 94 -19.72 20.68 5.63
CA LYS A 94 -19.23 21.31 6.83
C LYS A 94 -17.82 21.81 6.58
N TYR A 95 -17.59 23.09 6.89
CA TYR A 95 -16.29 23.74 6.81
C TYR A 95 -16.02 24.49 8.11
N ARG A 96 -14.92 24.16 8.79
CA ARG A 96 -14.53 24.75 10.10
C ARG A 96 -15.65 24.76 11.15
N GLY A 97 -16.52 23.74 11.14
CA GLY A 97 -17.64 23.62 12.10
C GLY A 97 -18.96 24.25 11.64
N TYR A 98 -18.97 25.02 10.55
CA TYR A 98 -20.18 25.63 9.98
C TYR A 98 -20.69 24.85 8.77
N VAL A 99 -22.00 24.86 8.54
CA VAL A 99 -22.64 24.15 7.42
C VAL A 99 -22.93 25.13 6.28
N PHE A 100 -22.42 24.81 5.09
CA PHE A 100 -22.58 25.60 3.88
C PHE A 100 -23.22 24.77 2.75
N SER A 101 -23.76 25.45 1.74
CA SER A 101 -24.28 24.82 0.53
C SER A 101 -23.16 24.53 -0.47
N SER A 102 -23.21 23.38 -1.16
CA SER A 102 -22.19 22.88 -2.10
C SER A 102 -21.65 23.89 -3.12
N PHE A 103 -22.44 24.88 -3.54
CA PHE A 103 -21.96 25.96 -4.42
C PHE A 103 -20.75 26.71 -3.88
N PHE A 104 -20.58 26.73 -2.55
CA PHE A 104 -19.51 27.45 -1.88
C PHE A 104 -18.17 26.69 -1.95
N LEU A 105 -18.15 25.36 -2.21
CA LEU A 105 -16.91 24.57 -2.29
C LEU A 105 -15.99 25.06 -3.40
N ASN A 106 -16.54 25.26 -4.59
CA ASN A 106 -15.75 25.64 -5.76
C ASN A 106 -15.16 27.05 -5.62
N LYS A 107 -15.82 27.92 -4.85
CA LYS A 107 -15.40 29.31 -4.62
C LYS A 107 -14.56 29.49 -3.36
N LEU A 108 -14.44 28.47 -2.51
CA LEU A 108 -13.83 28.60 -1.19
C LEU A 108 -12.36 29.05 -1.28
N ARG A 109 -11.62 28.53 -2.26
CA ARG A 109 -10.25 28.95 -2.55
C ARG A 109 -10.17 30.40 -3.02
N GLU A 110 -11.08 30.79 -3.92
CA GLU A 110 -11.13 32.15 -4.47
C GLU A 110 -11.47 33.16 -3.38
N ILE A 111 -12.40 32.82 -2.48
CA ILE A 111 -12.77 33.65 -1.33
C ILE A 111 -11.60 33.83 -0.37
N HIS A 112 -10.81 32.76 -0.12
CA HIS A 112 -9.62 32.87 0.72
C HIS A 112 -8.49 33.68 0.10
N MET A 113 -8.41 33.73 -1.22
CA MET A 113 -7.41 34.50 -1.98
C MET A 113 -7.99 35.81 -2.53
N PHE A 114 -9.16 36.21 -2.04
CA PHE A 114 -9.83 37.40 -2.52
C PHE A 114 -9.01 38.63 -2.13
N ASP A 115 -8.64 39.42 -3.13
CA ASP A 115 -7.86 40.64 -2.94
C ASP A 115 -8.77 41.73 -2.38
N VAL A 116 -8.48 42.17 -1.15
CA VAL A 116 -9.30 43.15 -0.42
C VAL A 116 -8.64 44.50 -0.55
N ARG A 117 -9.39 45.51 -0.98
CA ARG A 117 -8.93 46.90 -1.01
C ARG A 117 -9.33 47.61 0.28
N GLU A 118 -8.58 48.65 0.63
CA GLU A 118 -8.81 49.42 1.85
C GLU A 118 -10.14 50.21 1.81
N ASP A 119 -10.62 50.55 0.62
CA ASP A 119 -11.86 51.30 0.40
C ASP A 119 -13.12 50.40 0.29
N ASP A 120 -12.97 49.08 0.38
CA ASP A 120 -14.09 48.15 0.18
C ASP A 120 -15.04 48.14 1.40
N VAL A 121 -16.34 48.26 1.13
CA VAL A 121 -17.40 48.17 2.15
C VAL A 121 -18.08 46.80 2.09
N TRP A 122 -18.02 46.06 3.20
CA TRP A 122 -18.56 44.72 3.32
C TRP A 122 -19.88 44.75 4.11
N VAL A 123 -20.93 44.16 3.55
CA VAL A 123 -22.20 43.94 4.26
C VAL A 123 -22.35 42.45 4.52
N VAL A 124 -22.31 42.06 5.79
CA VAL A 124 -22.39 40.66 6.23
C VAL A 124 -23.68 40.48 7.02
N THR A 125 -24.58 39.65 6.52
CA THR A 125 -25.86 39.33 7.18
C THR A 125 -26.10 37.84 7.25
N PHE A 126 -26.90 37.41 8.23
CA PHE A 126 -27.39 36.04 8.25
C PHE A 126 -28.43 35.87 7.12
N PRO A 127 -28.44 34.75 6.38
CA PRO A 127 -29.40 34.56 5.31
C PRO A 127 -30.83 34.60 5.85
N LYS A 128 -31.69 35.40 5.21
CA LYS A 128 -33.08 35.69 5.63
C LYS A 128 -33.21 36.48 6.94
N ALA A 129 -32.18 37.25 7.30
CA ALA A 129 -32.26 38.27 8.35
C ALA A 129 -33.17 39.45 7.93
#